data_AF-A0A3B9KU45-F1
#
_entry.id   AF-A0A3B9KU45-F1
#
_cell.length_a   1.000
_cell.length_b   1.000
_cell.length_c   1.000
_cell.angle_alpha   90.00
_cell.angle_beta   90.00
_cell.angle_gamma   90.00
#
_symmetry.space_group_name_H-M   'P 1'
#
loop_
_entity.id
_entity.type
_entity.pdbx_description
1 polymer ?
#
loop_
_entity_poly.entity_id
_entity_poly.type
_entity_poly.pdbx_seq_one_letter_code
_entity_poly.pdbx_strand_id
1 'polypeptide(L)'
;SSWAAAVAGYADGGIVAFIKTIPFNMYALLTIAFMVVTVLLRLDFFKMKRNEKIAASTGDLLAGETDLPTKDVEADDKIKGKVINLVFPIVTLIVCCVGAMIYNGFFYNWDTGVVGTELQSANALEAFSNCDAGSALAMGSFIALVITIVFYLCTKAISFKVSMESIVDGFKSMVPAILILTFAWTLGGIMGAKGEGIDEAGKAIIDGTLNAKAFVQANITADSMALGVIPFVFFLIACLLSFATGTSWGTFGVLIPISTAVMSASSSEGLFFLTMSAVLAGAVYGDHVSP
;
A
#
# COMPACT_ATOMS: atom_id res chain seq x y z
N SER A 1 1.47 -6.86 -2.71
CA SER A 1 0.76 -5.57 -2.78
C SER A 1 0.90 -4.89 -1.45
N SER A 2 1.34 -3.64 -1.44
CA SER A 2 1.63 -2.87 -0.23
C SER A 2 0.37 -2.52 0.59
N TRP A 3 -0.83 -2.70 0.04
CA TRP A 3 -2.11 -2.65 0.77
C TRP A 3 -2.24 -3.74 1.83
N ALA A 4 -1.83 -4.97 1.48
CA ALA A 4 -1.84 -6.08 2.42
C ALA A 4 -0.84 -5.85 3.57
N ALA A 5 0.29 -5.21 3.29
CA ALA A 5 1.28 -4.84 4.30
C ALA A 5 0.76 -3.74 5.24
N ALA A 6 0.08 -2.71 4.71
CA ALA A 6 -0.51 -1.65 5.53
C ALA A 6 -1.63 -2.18 6.45
N VAL A 7 -2.50 -3.07 5.95
CA VAL A 7 -3.53 -3.68 6.79
C VAL A 7 -2.93 -4.70 7.77
N ALA A 8 -1.97 -5.51 7.34
CA ALA A 8 -1.27 -6.46 8.21
C ALA A 8 -0.49 -5.78 9.34
N GLY A 9 0.00 -4.56 9.12
CA GLY A 9 0.68 -3.76 10.14
C GLY A 9 -0.25 -3.21 11.23
N TYR A 10 -1.58 -3.25 11.05
CA TYR A 10 -2.55 -2.68 11.99
C TYR A 10 -3.65 -3.65 12.45
N ALA A 11 -3.88 -4.75 11.73
CA ALA A 11 -4.89 -5.74 12.05
C ALA A 11 -4.25 -7.06 12.53
N ASP A 12 -4.75 -7.58 13.66
CA ASP A 12 -4.36 -8.89 14.16
C ASP A 12 -4.72 -9.98 13.12
N GLY A 13 -3.75 -10.81 12.75
CA GLY A 13 -3.91 -11.86 11.72
C GLY A 13 -3.37 -11.50 10.32
N GLY A 14 -2.68 -10.36 10.16
CA GLY A 14 -1.82 -10.10 9.01
C GLY A 14 -2.55 -10.15 7.65
N ILE A 15 -2.07 -10.99 6.73
CA ILE A 15 -2.66 -11.17 5.39
C ILE A 15 -4.10 -11.71 5.45
N VAL A 16 -4.44 -12.52 6.45
CA VAL A 16 -5.79 -13.07 6.60
C VAL A 16 -6.80 -11.96 6.88
N ALA A 17 -6.41 -10.97 7.69
CA ALA A 17 -7.22 -9.78 7.94
C ALA A 17 -7.46 -9.00 6.64
N PHE A 18 -6.43 -8.83 5.80
CA PHE A 18 -6.59 -8.19 4.49
C PHE A 18 -7.55 -8.99 3.58
N ILE A 19 -7.44 -10.32 3.51
CA ILE A 19 -8.32 -11.15 2.68
C ILE A 19 -9.79 -10.99 3.10
N LYS A 20 -10.07 -10.90 4.41
CA LYS A 20 -11.43 -10.67 4.92
C LYS A 20 -12.01 -9.31 4.50
N THR A 21 -11.18 -8.30 4.19
CA THR A 21 -11.65 -6.98 3.70
C THR A 21 -12.04 -6.97 2.22
N ILE A 22 -11.47 -7.88 1.41
CA ILE A 22 -11.67 -7.89 -0.06
C ILE A 22 -13.14 -7.94 -0.46
N PRO A 23 -13.99 -8.83 0.11
CA PRO A 23 -15.39 -8.94 -0.30
C PRO A 23 -16.22 -7.70 0.01
N PHE A 24 -15.79 -6.84 0.93
CA PHE A 24 -16.53 -5.64 1.33
C PHE A 24 -16.08 -4.38 0.59
N ASN A 25 -14.98 -4.44 -0.17
CA ASN A 25 -14.51 -3.32 -0.98
C ASN A 25 -15.32 -3.22 -2.29
N MET A 26 -16.58 -2.79 -2.16
CA MET A 26 -17.52 -2.67 -3.27
C MET A 26 -17.01 -1.72 -4.35
N TYR A 27 -16.33 -0.63 -3.99
CA TYR A 27 -15.80 0.31 -4.97
C TYR A 27 -14.76 -0.36 -5.89
N ALA A 28 -13.76 -1.04 -5.33
CA ALA A 28 -12.75 -1.73 -6.14
C ALA A 28 -13.35 -2.83 -7.02
N LEU A 29 -14.27 -3.62 -6.48
CA LEU A 29 -14.96 -4.68 -7.24
C LEU A 29 -15.80 -4.11 -8.38
N LEU A 30 -16.54 -3.03 -8.13
CA LEU A 30 -17.33 -2.34 -9.16
C LEU A 30 -16.44 -1.68 -10.22
N THR A 31 -15.30 -1.13 -9.85
CA THR A 31 -14.33 -0.55 -10.81
C THR A 31 -13.73 -1.63 -11.71
N ILE A 32 -13.39 -2.81 -11.16
CA ILE A 32 -12.93 -3.95 -11.97
C ILE A 32 -14.04 -4.40 -12.93
N ALA A 33 -15.28 -4.56 -12.43
CA ALA A 33 -16.41 -4.93 -13.27
C ALA A 33 -16.67 -3.87 -14.37
N PHE A 34 -16.61 -2.59 -14.02
CA PHE A 34 -16.75 -1.49 -14.96
C PHE A 34 -15.67 -1.53 -16.05
N MET A 35 -14.41 -1.75 -15.68
CA MET A 35 -13.30 -1.90 -16.63
C MET A 35 -13.53 -3.06 -17.60
N VAL A 36 -13.98 -4.22 -17.11
CA VAL A 36 -14.29 -5.36 -17.99
C VAL A 36 -15.45 -5.02 -18.95
N VAL A 37 -16.49 -4.36 -18.44
CA VAL A 37 -17.65 -3.94 -19.25
C VAL A 37 -17.23 -2.92 -20.32
N THR A 38 -16.41 -1.93 -19.99
CA THR A 38 -15.96 -0.92 -20.97
C THR A 38 -15.07 -1.54 -22.04
N VAL A 39 -14.19 -2.48 -21.70
CA VAL A 39 -13.34 -3.20 -22.66
C VAL A 39 -14.18 -4.09 -23.59
N LEU A 40 -15.15 -4.84 -23.05
CA LEU A 40 -15.99 -5.74 -23.84
C LEU A 40 -16.96 -4.97 -24.75
N LEU A 41 -17.55 -3.89 -24.25
CA LEU A 41 -18.51 -3.08 -25.01
C LEU A 41 -17.84 -1.98 -25.87
N ARG A 42 -16.52 -1.79 -25.74
CA ARG A 42 -15.75 -0.69 -26.35
C ARG A 42 -16.45 0.66 -26.19
N LEU A 43 -16.93 0.90 -24.97
CA LEU A 43 -17.63 2.14 -24.61
C LEU A 43 -16.63 3.09 -23.99
N ASP A 44 -16.00 3.91 -24.83
CA ASP A 44 -15.19 5.04 -24.37
C ASP A 44 -16.11 6.22 -24.02
N PHE A 45 -15.84 6.86 -22.87
CA PHE A 45 -16.64 7.97 -22.36
C PHE A 45 -15.89 9.31 -22.45
N PHE A 46 -16.63 10.41 -22.64
CA PHE A 46 -16.15 11.79 -22.58
C PHE A 46 -14.84 12.06 -23.36
N LYS A 47 -13.79 12.50 -22.66
CA LYS A 47 -12.49 12.87 -23.23
C LYS A 47 -11.80 11.67 -23.88
N MET A 48 -11.99 10.46 -23.35
CA MET A 48 -11.41 9.23 -23.90
C MET A 48 -11.93 8.96 -25.32
N LYS A 49 -13.25 9.03 -25.52
CA LYS A 49 -13.87 8.89 -26.85
C LYS A 49 -13.48 10.01 -27.83
N ARG A 50 -13.30 11.23 -27.32
CA ARG A 50 -12.82 12.36 -28.12
C ARG A 50 -11.39 12.11 -28.60
N ASN A 51 -10.50 11.71 -27.70
CA ASN A 51 -9.10 11.44 -28.02
C ASN A 51 -8.97 10.22 -28.94
N GLU A 52 -9.79 9.18 -28.76
CA GLU A 52 -9.87 8.04 -29.69
C GLU A 52 -10.27 8.49 -31.09
N LYS A 53 -11.31 9.33 -31.22
CA LYS A 53 -11.72 9.89 -32.52
C LYS A 53 -10.65 10.77 -33.15
N ILE A 54 -9.98 11.61 -32.36
CA ILE A 54 -8.89 12.48 -32.84
C ILE A 54 -7.71 11.63 -33.32
N ALA A 55 -7.33 10.60 -32.58
CA ALA A 55 -6.28 9.67 -32.98
C ALA A 55 -6.66 8.92 -34.27
N ALA A 56 -7.92 8.48 -34.39
CA ALA A 56 -8.41 7.78 -35.58
C ALA A 56 -8.55 8.68 -36.83
N SER A 57 -8.93 9.95 -36.67
CA SER A 57 -9.14 10.88 -37.80
C SER A 57 -7.87 11.62 -38.23
N THR A 58 -6.98 11.89 -37.28
CA THR A 58 -5.87 12.84 -37.45
C THR A 58 -4.50 12.18 -37.31
N GLY A 59 -4.45 10.93 -36.81
CA GLY A 59 -3.20 10.23 -36.51
C GLY A 59 -2.43 10.80 -35.31
N ASP A 60 -2.95 11.85 -34.68
CA ASP A 60 -2.35 12.50 -33.51
C ASP A 60 -2.76 11.75 -32.24
N LEU A 61 -1.81 11.00 -31.67
CA LEU A 61 -1.98 10.23 -30.43
C LEU A 61 -1.99 11.11 -29.17
N LEU A 62 -1.55 12.37 -29.27
CA LEU A 62 -1.41 13.29 -28.15
C LEU A 62 -2.53 14.33 -28.10
N ALA A 63 -3.39 14.38 -29.13
CA ALA A 63 -4.50 15.33 -29.24
C ALA A 63 -4.10 16.80 -28.91
N GLY A 64 -2.86 17.19 -29.25
CA GLY A 64 -2.29 18.50 -28.96
C GLY A 64 -1.87 18.79 -27.50
N GLU A 65 -1.98 17.83 -26.57
CA GLU A 65 -1.48 17.98 -25.19
C GLU A 65 0.03 17.72 -25.13
N THR A 66 0.81 18.76 -24.81
CA THR A 66 2.28 18.71 -24.66
C THR A 66 2.73 18.46 -23.21
N ASP A 67 1.77 18.37 -22.29
CA ASP A 67 1.97 18.31 -20.85
C ASP A 67 1.42 16.98 -20.32
N LEU A 68 2.12 15.89 -20.66
CA LEU A 68 1.89 14.61 -20.04
C LEU A 68 2.54 14.63 -18.64
N PRO A 69 1.86 14.19 -17.57
CA PRO A 69 2.48 14.04 -16.24
C PRO A 69 3.66 13.06 -16.24
N THR A 70 3.86 12.30 -17.32
CA THR A 70 4.97 11.37 -17.54
C THR A 70 6.25 12.02 -18.08
N LYS A 71 6.26 13.34 -18.31
CA LYS A 71 7.41 14.06 -18.90
C LYS A 71 8.63 14.16 -17.97
N ASP A 72 8.49 13.73 -16.72
CA ASP A 72 9.57 13.73 -15.72
C ASP A 72 10.62 12.62 -15.94
N VAL A 73 10.41 11.73 -16.91
CA VAL A 73 11.43 10.76 -17.34
C VAL A 73 11.92 11.17 -18.72
N GLU A 74 13.01 11.91 -18.78
CA GLU A 74 13.75 12.12 -20.03
C GLU A 74 14.19 10.75 -20.55
N ALA A 75 13.39 10.17 -21.45
CA ALA A 75 13.78 8.97 -22.16
C ALA A 75 14.92 9.35 -23.12
N ASP A 76 16.16 9.03 -22.76
CA ASP A 76 17.29 9.14 -23.67
C ASP A 76 17.05 8.18 -24.85
N ASP A 77 16.73 8.73 -26.02
CA ASP A 77 16.45 8.03 -27.29
C ASP A 77 17.57 7.05 -27.71
N LYS A 78 18.73 7.09 -27.04
CA LYS A 78 19.87 6.19 -27.29
C LYS A 78 19.76 4.83 -26.61
N ILE A 79 18.80 4.61 -25.71
CA ILE A 79 18.69 3.35 -24.95
C ILE A 79 17.81 2.35 -25.72
N LYS A 80 18.43 1.36 -26.36
CA LYS A 80 17.71 0.19 -26.93
C LYS A 80 17.21 -0.73 -25.82
N GLY A 81 16.11 -0.35 -25.17
CA GLY A 81 15.44 -1.15 -24.15
C GLY A 81 14.90 -2.46 -24.74
N LYS A 82 15.24 -3.60 -24.13
CA LYS A 82 14.58 -4.88 -24.37
C LYS A 82 13.58 -5.15 -23.26
N VAL A 83 12.48 -5.85 -23.55
CA VAL A 83 11.45 -6.23 -22.55
C VAL A 83 12.06 -6.95 -21.34
N ILE A 84 13.12 -7.72 -21.56
CA ILE A 84 13.86 -8.40 -20.48
C ILE A 84 14.45 -7.43 -19.45
N ASN A 85 14.81 -6.20 -19.85
CA ASN A 85 15.35 -5.20 -18.94
C ASN A 85 14.31 -4.68 -17.94
N LEU A 86 13.02 -4.85 -18.23
CA LEU A 86 11.92 -4.51 -17.32
C LEU A 86 11.43 -5.74 -16.55
N VAL A 87 11.26 -6.87 -17.23
CA VAL A 87 10.70 -8.09 -16.60
C VAL A 87 11.69 -8.73 -15.61
N PHE A 88 12.99 -8.76 -15.93
CA PHE A 88 13.98 -9.42 -15.10
C PHE A 88 14.12 -8.80 -13.69
N PRO A 89 14.26 -7.47 -13.52
CA PRO A 89 14.30 -6.84 -12.20
C PRO A 89 13.04 -7.10 -11.36
N ILE A 90 11.86 -7.06 -11.99
CA ILE A 90 10.57 -7.29 -11.31
C ILE A 90 10.49 -8.73 -10.79
N VAL A 91 10.80 -9.72 -11.64
CA VAL A 91 10.77 -11.13 -11.25
C VAL A 91 11.82 -11.41 -10.17
N THR A 92 13.02 -10.85 -10.33
CA THR A 92 14.10 -10.97 -9.33
C THR A 92 13.66 -10.41 -7.98
N LEU A 93 13.03 -9.24 -7.96
CA LEU A 93 12.51 -8.62 -6.75
C LEU A 93 11.48 -9.52 -6.05
N ILE A 94 10.52 -10.07 -6.79
CA ILE A 94 9.50 -10.96 -6.23
C ILE A 94 10.14 -12.22 -5.63
N VAL A 95 11.05 -12.87 -6.37
CA VAL A 95 11.72 -14.10 -5.91
C VAL A 95 12.60 -13.83 -4.69
N CYS A 96 13.37 -12.74 -4.69
CA CYS A 96 14.22 -12.37 -3.56
C CYS A 96 13.39 -11.98 -2.33
N CYS A 97 12.31 -11.22 -2.48
CA CYS A 97 11.43 -10.87 -1.36
C CYS A 97 10.72 -12.09 -0.79
N VAL A 98 10.16 -12.96 -1.62
CA VAL A 98 9.50 -14.19 -1.15
C VAL A 98 10.50 -15.16 -0.52
N GLY A 99 11.68 -15.33 -1.15
CA GLY A 99 12.76 -16.12 -0.60
C GLY A 99 13.26 -15.58 0.74
N ALA A 100 13.41 -14.26 0.87
CA ALA A 100 13.81 -13.62 2.12
C ALA A 100 12.73 -13.73 3.21
N MET A 101 11.44 -13.65 2.87
CA MET A 101 10.35 -13.90 3.82
C MET A 101 10.34 -15.33 4.32
N ILE A 102 10.53 -16.31 3.44
CA ILE A 102 10.62 -17.72 3.83
C ILE A 102 11.87 -17.97 4.67
N TYR A 103 13.03 -17.44 4.25
CA TYR A 103 14.28 -17.56 4.99
C TYR A 103 14.16 -16.95 6.39
N ASN A 104 13.69 -15.70 6.47
CA ASN A 104 13.46 -15.04 7.75
C ASN A 104 12.50 -15.88 8.59
N GLY A 105 11.38 -16.32 8.02
CA GLY A 105 10.40 -17.17 8.69
C GLY A 105 10.90 -18.51 9.24
N PHE A 106 11.93 -19.10 8.65
CA PHE A 106 12.52 -20.35 9.15
C PHE A 106 13.42 -20.12 10.36
N PHE A 107 14.00 -18.94 10.48
CA PHE A 107 15.06 -18.63 11.44
C PHE A 107 14.68 -17.51 12.43
N TYR A 108 13.53 -16.86 12.23
CA TYR A 108 13.04 -15.80 13.09
C TYR A 108 12.54 -16.37 14.40
N ASN A 109 13.11 -15.91 15.51
CA ASN A 109 12.67 -16.27 16.85
C ASN A 109 11.83 -15.13 17.44
N TRP A 110 10.54 -15.38 17.67
CA TRP A 110 9.61 -14.38 18.23
C TRP A 110 9.92 -14.01 19.69
N ASP A 111 10.57 -14.90 20.44
CA ASP A 111 10.91 -14.64 21.86
C ASP A 111 12.12 -13.71 22.01
N THR A 112 13.05 -13.72 21.06
CA THR A 112 14.26 -12.87 21.09
C THR A 112 14.24 -11.73 20.07
N GLY A 113 13.32 -11.78 19.10
CA GLY A 113 13.22 -10.79 18.01
C GLY A 113 14.39 -10.83 17.02
N VAL A 114 15.20 -11.90 17.04
CA VAL A 114 16.42 -12.04 16.22
C VAL A 114 16.30 -13.24 15.29
N VAL A 115 16.84 -13.09 14.07
CA VAL A 115 17.04 -14.20 13.13
C VAL A 115 18.20 -15.05 13.64
N GLY A 116 17.87 -16.19 14.25
CA GLY A 116 18.83 -17.16 14.77
C GLY A 116 19.32 -18.13 13.69
N THR A 117 20.01 -19.19 14.14
CA THR A 117 20.43 -20.31 13.27
C THR A 117 19.59 -21.57 13.49
N GLU A 118 18.67 -21.53 14.46
CA GLU A 118 17.78 -22.65 14.79
C GLU A 118 16.54 -22.63 13.91
N LEU A 119 16.15 -23.81 13.41
CA LEU A 119 14.99 -23.97 12.56
C LEU A 119 13.71 -23.91 13.41
N GLN A 120 12.99 -22.80 13.36
CA GLN A 120 11.77 -22.57 14.15
C GLN A 120 10.50 -23.06 13.47
N SER A 121 10.53 -23.25 12.14
CA SER A 121 9.36 -23.64 11.35
C SER A 121 9.62 -24.94 10.59
N ALA A 122 8.65 -25.86 10.58
CA ALA A 122 8.78 -27.15 9.90
C ALA A 122 8.43 -27.07 8.40
N ASN A 123 7.52 -26.15 8.04
CA ASN A 123 7.00 -26.00 6.68
C ASN A 123 7.17 -24.57 6.14
N ALA A 124 7.33 -24.42 4.83
CA ALA A 124 7.49 -23.11 4.17
C ALA A 124 6.29 -22.17 4.37
N LEU A 125 5.08 -22.72 4.56
CA LEU A 125 3.88 -21.94 4.84
C LEU A 125 3.87 -21.37 6.27
N GLU A 126 4.34 -22.15 7.24
CA GLU A 126 4.49 -21.71 8.63
C GLU A 126 5.60 -20.67 8.75
N ALA A 127 6.73 -20.89 8.06
CA ALA A 127 7.81 -19.92 7.96
C ALA A 127 7.29 -18.59 7.39
N PHE A 128 6.54 -18.63 6.29
CA PHE A 128 5.95 -17.42 5.71
C PHE A 128 5.02 -16.68 6.67
N SER A 129 4.26 -17.41 7.51
CA SER A 129 3.37 -16.81 8.50
C SER A 129 4.11 -16.24 9.72
N ASN A 130 5.25 -16.81 10.09
CA ASN A 130 6.05 -16.40 11.26
C ASN A 130 7.17 -15.40 10.91
N CYS A 131 7.27 -14.96 9.65
CA CYS A 131 8.34 -14.04 9.25
C CYS A 131 8.08 -12.60 9.72
N ASP A 132 9.13 -11.90 10.13
CA ASP A 132 9.08 -10.45 10.21
C ASP A 132 9.15 -9.85 8.79
N ALA A 133 8.01 -9.37 8.31
CA ALA A 133 7.88 -8.81 6.97
C ALA A 133 8.77 -7.57 6.78
N GLY A 134 9.01 -6.77 7.83
CA GLY A 134 9.81 -5.55 7.76
C GLY A 134 11.27 -5.84 7.38
N SER A 135 11.95 -6.64 8.20
CA SER A 135 13.34 -7.04 7.94
C SER A 135 13.48 -7.95 6.71
N ALA A 136 12.53 -8.85 6.47
CA ALA A 136 12.57 -9.75 5.32
C ALA A 136 12.49 -8.99 3.99
N LEU A 137 11.58 -8.02 3.87
CA LEU A 137 11.44 -7.21 2.67
C LEU A 137 12.64 -6.29 2.45
N ALA A 138 13.23 -5.74 3.53
CA ALA A 138 14.45 -4.95 3.45
C ALA A 138 15.63 -5.78 2.92
N MET A 139 15.85 -6.99 3.46
CA MET A 139 16.90 -7.90 2.99
C MET A 139 16.66 -8.35 1.54
N GLY A 140 15.43 -8.76 1.21
CA GLY A 140 15.08 -9.24 -0.13
C GLY A 140 15.21 -8.14 -1.20
N SER A 141 14.76 -6.92 -0.90
CA SER A 141 14.87 -5.78 -1.82
C SER A 141 16.32 -5.32 -2.01
N PHE A 142 17.16 -5.36 -0.98
CA PHE A 142 18.58 -5.06 -1.10
C PHE A 142 19.30 -6.06 -2.02
N ILE A 143 19.06 -7.36 -1.83
CA ILE A 143 19.63 -8.42 -2.68
C ILE A 143 19.16 -8.25 -4.13
N ALA A 144 17.87 -8.00 -4.34
CA ALA A 144 17.30 -7.79 -5.67
C ALA A 144 17.91 -6.55 -6.36
N LEU A 145 18.15 -5.47 -5.62
CA LEU A 145 18.79 -4.26 -6.13
C LEU A 145 20.23 -4.54 -6.58
N VAL A 146 21.01 -5.29 -5.79
CA VAL A 146 22.37 -5.70 -6.18
C VAL A 146 22.34 -6.55 -7.45
N ILE A 147 21.47 -7.56 -7.52
CA ILE A 147 21.33 -8.41 -8.71
C ILE A 147 20.93 -7.58 -9.94
N THR A 148 20.01 -6.63 -9.77
CA THR A 148 19.53 -5.76 -10.85
C THR A 148 20.66 -4.87 -11.39
N ILE A 149 21.49 -4.30 -10.51
CA ILE A 149 22.66 -3.50 -10.92
C ILE A 149 23.64 -4.38 -11.69
N VAL A 150 23.97 -5.57 -11.17
CA VAL A 150 24.88 -6.50 -11.85
C VAL A 150 24.33 -6.88 -13.23
N PHE A 151 23.03 -7.18 -13.33
CA PHE A 151 22.38 -7.49 -14.59
C PHE A 151 22.47 -6.34 -15.60
N TYR A 152 22.22 -5.10 -15.19
CA TYR A 152 22.32 -3.92 -16.05
C TYR A 152 23.75 -3.63 -16.52
N LEU A 153 24.75 -3.87 -15.66
CA LEU A 153 26.15 -3.78 -16.03
C LEU A 153 26.56 -4.87 -17.03
N CYS A 154 26.15 -6.12 -16.81
CA CYS A 154 26.45 -7.25 -17.69
C CYS A 154 25.77 -7.12 -19.06
N THR A 155 24.53 -6.65 -19.09
CA THR A 155 23.77 -6.41 -20.33
C THR A 155 24.17 -5.12 -21.04
N LYS A 156 25.00 -4.28 -20.40
CA LYS A 156 25.38 -2.93 -20.85
C LYS A 156 24.16 -2.07 -21.20
N ALA A 157 23.07 -2.27 -20.48
CA ALA A 157 21.82 -1.55 -20.70
C ALA A 157 21.94 -0.07 -20.27
N ILE A 158 22.64 0.17 -19.15
CA ILE A 158 22.93 1.49 -18.58
C ILE A 158 24.34 1.52 -17.98
N SER A 159 24.90 2.71 -17.81
CA SER A 159 26.20 2.89 -17.14
C SER A 159 26.06 2.77 -15.62
N PHE A 160 27.17 2.45 -14.94
CA PHE A 160 27.20 2.41 -13.47
C PHE A 160 26.77 3.74 -12.84
N LYS A 161 27.21 4.86 -13.43
CA LYS A 161 26.84 6.21 -12.97
C LYS A 161 25.32 6.43 -13.02
N VAL A 162 24.70 6.12 -14.16
CA VAL A 162 23.24 6.22 -14.33
C VAL A 162 22.51 5.28 -13.38
N SER A 163 23.07 4.09 -13.11
CA SER A 163 22.49 3.14 -12.13
C SER A 163 22.49 3.71 -10.71
N MET A 164 23.57 4.39 -10.30
CA MET A 164 23.64 5.03 -8.98
C MET A 164 22.74 6.26 -8.87
N GLU A 165 22.66 7.08 -9.92
CA GLU A 165 21.72 8.22 -10.00
C GLU A 165 20.26 7.73 -9.88
N SER A 166 19.92 6.64 -10.58
CA SER A 166 18.60 6.02 -10.51
C SER A 166 18.21 5.55 -9.10
N ILE A 167 19.18 5.09 -8.29
CA ILE A 167 18.93 4.73 -6.88
C ILE A 167 18.54 5.99 -6.08
N VAL A 168 19.28 7.08 -6.26
CA VAL A 168 19.02 8.35 -5.58
C VAL A 168 17.64 8.89 -5.94
N ASP A 169 17.27 8.86 -7.22
CA ASP A 169 15.96 9.30 -7.67
C ASP A 169 14.84 8.38 -7.15
N GLY A 170 15.10 7.08 -7.06
CA GLY A 170 14.25 6.12 -6.35
C GLY A 170 14.01 6.52 -4.90
N PHE A 171 15.06 6.83 -4.14
CA PHE A 171 14.91 7.31 -2.76
C PHE A 171 14.10 8.62 -2.67
N LYS A 172 14.38 9.61 -3.54
CA LYS A 172 13.62 10.88 -3.57
C LYS A 172 12.13 10.63 -3.82
N SER A 173 11.80 9.70 -4.72
CA SER A 173 10.41 9.34 -5.02
C SER A 173 9.66 8.71 -3.83
N MET A 174 10.40 8.09 -2.90
CA MET A 174 9.83 7.44 -1.71
C MET A 174 9.72 8.36 -0.49
N VAL A 175 10.40 9.52 -0.46
CA VAL A 175 10.38 10.46 0.67
C VAL A 175 8.96 10.86 1.09
N PRO A 176 8.04 11.24 0.16
CA PRO A 176 6.68 11.62 0.56
C PRO A 176 5.93 10.48 1.25
N ALA A 177 6.07 9.24 0.74
CA ALA A 177 5.42 8.08 1.32
C ALA A 177 5.95 7.76 2.73
N ILE A 178 7.26 7.87 2.96
CA ILE A 178 7.88 7.63 4.28
C ILE A 178 7.42 8.69 5.29
N LEU A 179 7.33 9.96 4.90
CA LEU A 179 6.83 11.03 5.77
C LEU A 179 5.37 10.79 6.19
N ILE A 180 4.53 10.41 5.24
CA ILE A 180 3.12 10.06 5.49
C ILE A 180 3.03 8.89 6.49
N LEU A 181 3.79 7.81 6.28
CA LEU A 181 3.78 6.65 7.19
C LEU A 181 4.33 6.99 8.59
N THR A 182 5.33 7.87 8.67
CA THR A 182 5.86 8.33 9.96
C THR A 182 4.81 9.13 10.74
N PHE A 183 4.11 10.04 10.05
CA PHE A 183 3.00 10.78 10.66
C PHE A 183 1.80 9.89 11.00
N ALA A 184 1.50 8.89 10.16
CA ALA A 184 0.48 7.88 10.41
C ALA A 184 0.71 7.15 11.73
N TRP A 185 1.95 6.69 11.95
CA TRP A 185 2.33 5.96 13.16
C TRP A 185 2.28 6.87 14.39
N THR A 186 2.75 8.11 14.24
CA THR A 186 2.69 9.13 15.30
C THR A 186 1.24 9.44 15.70
N LEU A 187 0.37 9.64 14.71
CA LEU A 187 -1.05 9.91 14.92
C LEU A 187 -1.74 8.69 15.56
N GLY A 188 -1.46 7.49 15.07
CA GLY A 188 -1.93 6.23 15.66
C GLY A 188 -1.57 6.09 17.13
N GLY A 189 -0.35 6.47 17.51
CA GLY A 189 0.09 6.54 18.90
C GLY A 189 -0.70 7.54 19.74
N ILE A 190 -0.88 8.78 19.25
CA ILE A 190 -1.65 9.83 19.94
C ILE A 190 -3.12 9.42 20.15
N MET A 191 -3.72 8.70 19.20
CA MET A 191 -5.10 8.23 19.28
C MET A 191 -5.30 6.94 20.09
N GLY A 192 -4.21 6.24 20.45
CA GLY A 192 -4.25 4.95 21.12
C GLY A 192 -4.64 3.78 20.20
N ALA A 193 -4.41 3.88 18.89
CA ALA A 193 -4.76 2.87 17.89
C ALA A 193 -4.08 1.52 18.14
N LYS A 194 -2.79 1.58 18.45
CA LYS A 194 -1.95 0.46 18.83
C LYS A 194 -1.31 0.81 20.17
N GLY A 195 -1.51 -0.02 21.18
CA GLY A 195 -0.72 -0.01 22.41
C GLY A 195 0.71 -0.54 22.16
N GLU A 196 1.36 -0.12 21.07
CA GLU A 196 2.71 -0.55 20.67
C GLU A 196 3.76 0.57 20.83
N GLY A 197 3.41 1.69 21.47
CA GLY A 197 4.43 2.51 22.13
C GLY A 197 4.90 1.79 23.39
N ILE A 198 5.43 0.57 23.30
CA ILE A 198 5.88 -0.20 24.45
C ILE A 198 7.34 0.16 24.71
N ASP A 199 7.63 0.77 25.86
CA ASP A 199 9.00 0.74 26.39
C ASP A 199 9.43 -0.72 26.62
N GLU A 200 10.73 -0.99 26.69
CA GLU A 200 11.35 -2.27 27.13
C GLU A 200 10.81 -2.80 28.48
N ALA A 201 9.96 -2.04 29.18
CA ALA A 201 9.26 -2.40 30.41
C ALA A 201 7.76 -2.71 30.26
N GLY A 202 7.21 -2.83 29.04
CA GLY A 202 5.81 -3.25 28.85
C GLY A 202 4.77 -2.14 29.07
N LYS A 203 5.18 -0.87 29.14
CA LYS A 203 4.29 0.27 29.41
C LYS A 203 4.12 1.15 28.18
N ALA A 204 2.86 1.47 27.85
CA ALA A 204 2.50 2.42 26.81
C ALA A 204 3.10 3.81 27.11
N ILE A 205 4.09 4.24 26.35
CA ILE A 205 4.78 5.53 26.45
C ILE A 205 3.84 6.69 26.13
N ILE A 206 2.84 6.43 25.29
CA ILE A 206 1.80 7.39 24.95
C ILE A 206 0.50 6.81 25.46
N ASP A 207 0.22 7.03 26.74
CA ASP A 207 -1.14 6.94 27.25
C ASP A 207 -2.00 7.80 26.33
N GLY A 208 -2.90 7.17 25.57
CA GLY A 208 -3.56 7.76 24.40
C GLY A 208 -4.21 9.09 24.76
N THR A 209 -3.54 10.20 24.46
CA THR A 209 -3.89 11.51 25.02
C THR A 209 -5.28 11.96 24.59
N LEU A 210 -5.73 11.52 23.42
CA LEU A 210 -7.08 11.78 22.90
C LEU A 210 -8.08 10.67 23.23
N ASN A 211 -7.62 9.49 23.67
CA ASN A 211 -8.44 8.31 23.97
C ASN A 211 -9.63 8.16 23.02
N ALA A 212 -9.38 8.13 21.71
CA ALA A 212 -10.43 8.12 20.70
C ALA A 212 -11.42 6.95 20.91
N LYS A 213 -10.91 5.82 21.44
CA LYS A 213 -11.72 4.69 21.92
C LYS A 213 -12.75 5.08 22.95
N ALA A 214 -12.33 5.78 24.01
CA ALA A 214 -13.22 6.21 25.10
C ALA A 214 -14.18 7.30 24.63
N PHE A 215 -13.75 8.20 23.74
CA PHE A 215 -14.63 9.23 23.17
C PHE A 215 -15.76 8.60 22.34
N VAL A 216 -15.43 7.64 21.47
CA VAL A 216 -16.43 6.94 20.65
C VAL A 216 -17.32 6.06 21.53
N GLN A 217 -16.78 5.33 22.51
CA GLN A 217 -17.59 4.54 23.45
C GLN A 217 -18.52 5.39 24.32
N ALA A 218 -18.10 6.59 24.71
CA ALA A 218 -18.90 7.49 25.53
C ALA A 218 -20.01 8.21 24.73
N ASN A 219 -19.80 8.48 23.43
CA ASN A 219 -20.71 9.29 22.62
C ASN A 219 -21.52 8.47 21.60
N ILE A 220 -21.05 7.28 21.21
CA ILE A 220 -21.82 6.32 20.42
C ILE A 220 -22.48 5.37 21.40
N THR A 221 -23.64 5.78 21.92
CA THR A 221 -24.54 4.90 22.64
C THR A 221 -24.87 3.69 21.76
N ALA A 222 -25.12 2.53 22.38
CA ALA A 222 -25.31 1.21 21.77
C ALA A 222 -26.53 1.07 20.84
N ASP A 223 -26.95 2.15 20.18
CA ASP A 223 -28.00 2.13 19.18
C ASP A 223 -27.43 1.60 17.87
N SER A 224 -27.97 0.47 17.41
CA SER A 224 -27.49 -0.27 16.23
C SER A 224 -27.40 0.57 14.95
N MET A 225 -28.21 1.63 14.85
CA MET A 225 -28.16 2.59 13.74
C MET A 225 -26.90 3.45 13.75
N ALA A 226 -26.39 3.85 14.91
CA ALA A 226 -25.19 4.69 15.02
C ALA A 226 -23.92 3.94 14.58
N LEU A 227 -23.86 2.63 14.83
CA LEU A 227 -22.75 1.77 14.42
C LEU A 227 -22.68 1.56 12.90
N GLY A 228 -23.83 1.51 12.21
CA GLY A 228 -23.89 1.38 10.75
C GLY A 228 -23.42 2.62 9.97
N VAL A 229 -23.41 3.79 10.61
CA VAL A 229 -22.99 5.06 9.98
C VAL A 229 -21.47 5.22 9.97
N ILE A 230 -20.74 4.51 10.84
CA ILE A 230 -19.29 4.64 10.99
C ILE A 230 -18.55 4.32 9.67
N PRO A 231 -18.75 3.16 9.01
CA PRO A 231 -18.09 2.89 7.73
C PRO A 231 -18.41 3.93 6.66
N PHE A 232 -19.65 4.44 6.63
CA PHE A 232 -20.08 5.44 5.66
C PHE A 232 -19.37 6.78 5.85
N VAL A 233 -19.23 7.25 7.10
CA VAL A 233 -18.50 8.48 7.40
C VAL A 233 -17.01 8.34 7.05
N PHE A 234 -16.39 7.21 7.39
CA PHE A 234 -15.01 6.94 7.02
C PHE A 234 -14.81 6.88 5.50
N PHE A 235 -15.76 6.31 4.75
CA PHE A 235 -15.74 6.33 3.29
C PHE A 235 -15.77 7.76 2.74
N LEU A 236 -16.69 8.61 3.22
CA LEU A 236 -16.78 9.99 2.75
C LEU A 236 -15.54 10.81 3.08
N ILE A 237 -14.99 10.67 4.29
CA ILE A 237 -13.74 11.34 4.68
C ILE A 237 -12.58 10.85 3.81
N ALA A 238 -12.50 9.54 3.54
CA ALA A 238 -11.49 8.97 2.65
C ALA A 238 -11.61 9.52 1.23
N CYS A 239 -12.82 9.61 0.68
CA CYS A 239 -13.04 10.21 -0.63
C CYS A 239 -12.61 11.68 -0.69
N LEU A 240 -12.98 12.48 0.31
CA LEU A 240 -12.63 13.90 0.36
C LEU A 240 -11.13 14.11 0.53
N LEU A 241 -10.51 13.37 1.44
CA LEU A 241 -9.07 13.46 1.71
C LEU A 241 -8.26 13.00 0.51
N SER A 242 -8.65 11.90 -0.13
CA SER A 242 -7.95 11.35 -1.29
C SER A 242 -8.13 12.22 -2.53
N PHE A 243 -9.32 12.79 -2.74
CA PHE A 243 -9.53 13.79 -3.79
C PHE A 243 -8.67 15.04 -3.59
N ALA A 244 -8.55 15.52 -2.35
CA ALA A 244 -7.75 16.72 -2.04
C ALA A 244 -6.23 16.47 -2.09
N THR A 245 -5.78 15.28 -1.69
CA THR A 245 -4.35 14.92 -1.65
C THR A 245 -3.85 14.31 -2.96
N GLY A 246 -4.75 13.83 -3.82
CA GLY A 246 -4.41 13.16 -5.08
C GLY A 246 -3.64 11.85 -4.89
N THR A 247 -3.68 11.26 -3.69
CA THR A 247 -2.94 10.03 -3.40
C THR A 247 -3.71 9.10 -2.46
N SER A 248 -3.87 7.84 -2.88
CA SER A 248 -4.36 6.77 -2.02
C SER A 248 -3.39 6.42 -0.88
N TRP A 249 -2.07 6.49 -1.11
CA TRP A 249 -1.03 6.22 -0.09
C TRP A 249 -1.12 7.16 1.11
N GLY A 250 -1.31 8.46 0.85
CA GLY A 250 -1.56 9.48 1.88
C GLY A 250 -2.78 9.18 2.71
N THR A 251 -3.87 8.86 2.03
CA THR A 251 -5.17 8.61 2.65
C THR A 251 -5.14 7.35 3.52
N PHE A 252 -4.48 6.27 3.07
CA PHE A 252 -4.29 5.06 3.87
C PHE A 252 -3.45 5.32 5.12
N GLY A 253 -2.33 6.02 4.97
CA GLY A 253 -1.46 6.37 6.09
C GLY A 253 -2.24 7.10 7.17
N VAL A 254 -3.05 8.10 6.80
CA VAL A 254 -3.81 8.87 7.80
C VAL A 254 -4.99 8.08 8.38
N LEU A 255 -5.81 7.43 7.54
CA LEU A 255 -7.10 6.90 7.99
C LEU A 255 -7.05 5.49 8.57
N ILE A 256 -6.06 4.65 8.23
CA ILE A 256 -5.94 3.30 8.81
C ILE A 256 -5.67 3.35 10.33
N PRO A 257 -4.73 4.16 10.84
CA PRO A 257 -4.53 4.31 12.29
C PRO A 257 -5.77 4.89 12.99
N ILE A 258 -6.46 5.85 12.37
CA ILE A 258 -7.67 6.48 12.93
C ILE A 258 -8.81 5.45 13.03
N SER A 259 -9.09 4.77 11.92
CA SER A 259 -10.16 3.77 11.86
C SER A 259 -9.88 2.59 12.77
N THR A 260 -8.63 2.12 12.89
CA THR A 260 -8.28 1.04 13.83
C THR A 260 -8.43 1.48 15.29
N ALA A 261 -8.02 2.71 15.64
CA ALA A 261 -8.28 3.28 16.97
C ALA A 261 -9.76 3.32 17.30
N VAL A 262 -10.59 3.85 16.40
CA VAL A 262 -12.03 3.98 16.61
C VAL A 262 -12.72 2.61 16.68
N MET A 263 -12.35 1.69 15.79
CA MET A 263 -13.02 0.40 15.65
C MET A 263 -12.59 -0.63 16.69
N SER A 264 -11.38 -0.55 17.23
CA SER A 264 -10.96 -1.40 18.36
C SER A 264 -11.78 -1.16 19.63
N ALA A 265 -12.59 -0.10 19.67
CA ALA A 265 -13.55 0.17 20.72
C ALA A 265 -14.90 -0.57 20.55
N SER A 266 -15.13 -1.16 19.36
CA SER A 266 -16.37 -1.87 19.00
C SER A 266 -16.18 -3.38 19.14
N SER A 267 -17.15 -4.09 19.74
CA SER A 267 -17.08 -5.54 19.98
C SER A 267 -17.32 -6.41 18.73
N SER A 268 -17.51 -5.81 17.54
CA SER A 268 -17.86 -6.51 16.30
C SER A 268 -16.70 -6.52 15.31
N GLU A 269 -16.08 -7.70 15.14
CA GLU A 269 -15.02 -7.95 14.15
C GLU A 269 -15.50 -7.64 12.72
N GLY A 270 -16.77 -7.92 12.43
CA GLY A 270 -17.36 -7.63 11.12
C GLY A 270 -17.43 -6.14 10.79
N LEU A 271 -17.72 -5.31 11.79
CA LEU A 271 -17.77 -3.85 11.60
C LEU A 271 -16.37 -3.27 11.39
N PHE A 272 -15.35 -3.84 12.04
CA PHE A 272 -13.95 -3.48 11.83
C PHE A 272 -13.55 -3.70 10.36
N PHE A 273 -13.77 -4.90 9.81
CA PHE A 273 -13.42 -5.17 8.41
C PHE A 273 -14.25 -4.32 7.44
N LEU A 274 -15.51 -4.04 7.74
CA LEU A 274 -16.34 -3.18 6.92
C LEU A 274 -15.82 -1.74 6.87
N THR A 275 -15.47 -1.15 8.02
CA THR A 275 -14.88 0.19 8.10
C THR A 275 -13.50 0.25 7.42
N MET A 276 -12.66 -0.77 7.62
CA MET A 276 -11.37 -0.87 6.93
C MET A 276 -11.56 -0.91 5.42
N SER A 277 -12.51 -1.71 4.93
CA SER A 277 -12.83 -1.81 3.51
C SER A 277 -13.39 -0.51 2.95
N ALA A 278 -14.16 0.24 3.76
CA ALA A 278 -14.70 1.54 3.40
C ALA A 278 -13.60 2.61 3.25
N VAL A 279 -12.62 2.65 4.18
CA VAL A 279 -11.43 3.50 4.03
C VAL A 279 -10.64 3.12 2.78
N LEU A 280 -10.46 1.81 2.54
CA LEU A 280 -9.76 1.31 1.37
C LEU A 280 -10.44 1.75 0.07
N ALA A 281 -11.76 1.61 0.00
CA ALA A 281 -12.58 2.02 -1.13
C ALA A 281 -12.49 3.53 -1.42
N GLY A 282 -12.62 4.37 -0.38
CA GLY A 282 -12.64 5.82 -0.55
C GLY A 282 -11.29 6.42 -0.95
N ALA A 283 -10.17 5.79 -0.57
CA ALA A 283 -8.86 6.22 -1.04
C ALA A 283 -8.61 5.87 -2.52
N VAL A 284 -9.09 4.72 -3.00
CA VAL A 284 -8.97 4.38 -4.43
C VAL A 284 -9.84 5.30 -5.29
N TYR A 285 -10.96 5.79 -4.74
CA TYR A 285 -11.77 6.79 -5.42
C TYR A 285 -11.00 8.07 -5.76
N GLY A 286 -10.13 8.55 -4.87
CA GLY A 286 -9.32 9.74 -5.17
C GLY A 286 -8.39 9.52 -6.35
N ASP A 287 -7.75 8.35 -6.47
CA ASP A 287 -6.86 8.05 -7.60
C ASP A 287 -7.55 8.12 -8.99
N HIS A 288 -8.89 8.00 -9.03
CA HIS A 288 -9.66 8.05 -10.28
C HIS A 288 -10.28 9.42 -10.59
N VAL A 289 -10.48 10.25 -9.56
CA VAL A 289 -11.28 11.48 -9.67
C VAL A 289 -10.46 12.73 -9.32
N SER A 290 -9.32 12.59 -8.64
CA SER A 290 -8.46 13.73 -8.32
C SER A 290 -7.90 14.37 -9.61
N PRO A 291 -7.81 15.71 -9.66
CA PRO A 291 -7.26 16.44 -10.80
C PRO A 291 -5.82 16.08 -11.16
#